data_AF-A0A4Y1ZCY3-F1
#
_entry.id   AF-A0A4Y1ZCY3-F1
#
_cell.length_a   1.000
_cell.length_b   1.000
_cell.length_c   1.000
_cell.angle_alpha   90.00
_cell.angle_beta   90.00
_cell.angle_gamma   90.00
#
_symmetry.space_group_name_H-M   'P 1'
#
loop_
_entity.id
_entity.type
_entity.pdbx_description
1 polymer ?
#
loop_
_entity_poly.entity_id
_entity_poly.type
_entity_poly.pdbx_seq_one_letter_code
_entity_poly.pdbx_strand_id
1 'polypeptide(L)' 'MYKKALAGQITAFTGITSPYEEPPAPDLIIDTSEQSLEEGTQNVIDLLEKTG' A
#
# COMPACT_ATOMS: atom_id res chain seq x y z
N MET A 1 -5.63 -2.73 -15.06
CA MET A 1 -6.81 -2.70 -14.16
C MET A 1 -7.42 -1.31 -14.08
N TYR A 2 -6.72 -0.28 -13.61
CA TYR A 2 -7.24 1.10 -13.46
C TYR A 2 -8.03 1.65 -14.66
N LYS A 3 -7.51 1.54 -15.89
CA LYS A 3 -8.21 1.98 -17.11
C LYS A 3 -9.61 1.35 -17.27
N LYS A 4 -9.77 0.08 -16.90
CA LYS A 4 -11.06 -0.64 -16.98
C LYS A 4 -12.01 -0.19 -15.86
N ALA A 5 -11.48 0.05 -14.66
CA ALA A 5 -12.27 0.56 -13.54
C ALA A 5 -12.78 1.99 -13.80
N LEU A 6 -11.94 2.87 -14.35
CA LEU A 6 -12.36 4.21 -14.79
C LEU A 6 -13.40 4.17 -15.91
N ALA A 7 -13.34 3.16 -16.78
CA ALA A 7 -14.35 2.92 -17.81
C ALA A 7 -15.64 2.26 -17.27
N GLY A 8 -15.78 2.08 -15.95
CA GLY A 8 -16.95 1.47 -15.32
C GLY A 8 -17.07 -0.05 -15.52
N GLN A 9 -16.05 -0.70 -16.06
CA GLN A 9 -16.06 -2.14 -16.35
C GLN A 9 -15.72 -3.01 -15.13
N ILE A 10 -15.18 -2.41 -14.07
CA ILE A 10 -14.89 -3.07 -12.80
C ILE A 10 -15.64 -2.34 -11.71
N THR A 11 -16.61 -3.01 -11.10
CA THR A 11 -17.38 -2.49 -9.97
C THR A 11 -16.60 -2.62 -8.66
N ALA A 12 -16.92 -1.77 -7.69
CA ALA A 12 -16.33 -1.78 -6.34
C ALA A 12 -14.79 -1.73 -6.33
N PHE A 13 -14.19 -0.97 -7.24
CA PHE A 13 -12.74 -0.81 -7.32
C PHE A 13 -12.26 0.18 -6.26
N THR A 14 -11.42 -0.29 -5.34
CA THR A 14 -10.85 0.49 -4.22
C THR A 14 -10.05 1.69 -4.74
N GLY A 15 -10.30 2.86 -4.15
CA GLY A 15 -9.73 4.14 -4.57
C GLY A 15 -10.43 4.79 -5.78
N ILE A 16 -11.46 4.16 -6.35
CA ILE A 16 -12.26 4.75 -7.45
C ILE A 16 -13.75 4.76 -7.09
N THR A 17 -14.37 3.58 -6.99
CA THR A 17 -15.81 3.43 -6.67
C THR A 17 -16.05 2.90 -5.27
N SER A 18 -15.01 2.37 -4.62
CA SER A 18 -15.00 2.00 -3.20
C SER A 18 -13.90 2.78 -2.46
N PRO A 19 -14.10 3.19 -1.21
CA PRO A 19 -13.06 3.81 -0.41
C PRO A 19 -11.95 2.80 -0.06
N TYR A 20 -10.76 3.32 0.24
CA TYR A 20 -9.72 2.60 0.96
C TYR A 20 -9.69 3.13 2.39
N GLU A 21 -9.61 2.24 3.37
CA GLU A 21 -9.49 2.61 4.78
C GLU A 21 -8.04 2.39 5.21
N GLU A 22 -7.31 3.48 5.42
CA GLU A 22 -5.94 3.42 5.90
C GLU A 22 -5.88 2.77 7.30
N PRO A 23 -4.87 1.93 7.59
CA PRO A 23 -4.70 1.37 8.91
C PRO A 23 -4.52 2.49 9.96
N PRO A 24 -5.28 2.50 11.06
CA PRO A 24 -5.18 3.56 12.07
C PRO A 24 -3.92 3.46 12.93
N ALA A 25 -3.31 2.27 13.03
CA ALA A 25 -2.10 2.02 13.82
C ALA A 25 -1.24 0.93 13.15
N PRO A 26 -0.57 1.23 12.03
CA PRO A 26 0.34 0.29 11.38
C PRO A 26 1.67 0.20 12.15
N ASP A 27 2.24 -1.01 12.23
CA ASP A 27 3.58 -1.22 12.82
C ASP A 27 4.70 -0.60 11.97
N LEU A 28 4.47 -0.48 10.66
CA LEU A 28 5.38 0.15 9.69
C LEU A 28 4.60 0.72 8.51
N ILE A 29 5.00 1.91 8.05
CA ILE A 29 4.49 2.55 6.83
C ILE A 29 5.64 2.64 5.82
N ILE A 30 5.38 2.22 4.58
CA ILE A 30 6.32 2.33 3.46
C ILE A 30 5.66 3.17 2.38
N ASP A 31 6.21 4.36 2.14
CA ASP A 31 5.78 5.22 1.04
C ASP A 31 6.59 4.87 -0.21
N THR A 32 5.98 4.09 -1.10
CA THR A 32 6.61 3.63 -2.35
C THR A 32 6.73 4.72 -3.41
N SER A 33 6.19 5.93 -3.16
CA SER A 33 6.39 7.10 -4.02
C SER A 33 7.69 7.86 -3.67
N GLU A 34 8.15 7.75 -2.43
CA GLU A 34 9.36 8.41 -1.92
C GLU A 34 10.55 7.45 -1.76
N GLN A 35 10.28 6.16 -1.56
CA GLN A 35 11.30 5.15 -1.27
C GLN A 35 11.50 4.20 -2.46
N SER A 36 12.75 3.77 -2.64
CA SER A 36 13.09 2.66 -3.53
C SER A 36 12.59 1.32 -2.96
N LEU A 37 12.56 0.30 -3.82
CA LEU A 37 12.21 -1.06 -3.42
C LEU A 37 13.18 -1.58 -2.35
N GLU A 38 14.47 -1.34 -2.54
CA GLU A 38 15.53 -1.78 -1.65
C GLU A 38 15.40 -1.14 -0.26
N GLU A 39 15.14 0.17 -0.19
CA GLU A 39 14.92 0.89 1.08
C GLU A 39 13.67 0.37 1.81
N GLY A 40 12.55 0.24 1.11
CA GLY A 40 11.32 -0.29 1.69
C GLY A 40 11.50 -1.72 2.21
N THR A 41 12.21 -2.57 1.47
CA THR A 41 12.49 -3.95 1.89
C THR A 41 13.38 -3.99 3.12
N GLN A 42 14.42 -3.15 3.18
CA GLN A 42 15.29 -3.06 4.35
C GLN A 42 14.52 -2.61 5.59
N ASN A 43 13.61 -1.64 5.46
CA ASN A 43 12.75 -1.18 6.56
C ASN A 43 11.91 -2.32 7.16
N VAL A 44 11.42 -3.25 6.34
CA VAL A 44 10.69 -4.43 6.80
C VAL A 44 11.61 -5.38 7.58
N ILE A 45 12.81 -5.66 7.06
CA ILE A 45 13.79 -6.54 7.73
C ILE A 45 14.17 -5.96 9.09
N ASP A 46 14.48 -4.67 9.15
CA ASP A 46 14.85 -3.97 10.39
C ASP A 46 13.73 -4.03 11.45
N LEU A 47 12.46 -3.95 11.03
CA LEU A 47 11.32 -4.11 11.93
C LEU A 47 11.28 -5.52 12.53
N LEU A 48 11.45 -6.54 11.68
CA LEU A 48 11.43 -7.94 12.12
C LEU A 48 12.60 -8.24 13.08
N GLU A 49 13.80 -7.71 12.82
CA GLU A 49 14.95 -7.87 13.71
C GLU A 49 14.76 -7.19 15.06
N LYS A 50 14.03 -6.07 15.13
CA LYS A 50 13.73 -5.37 16.38
C LYS A 50 12.64 -6.03 17.22
N THR A 51 11.78 -6.83 16.58
CA THR A 51 10.57 -7.41 17.21
C THR A 51 10.64 -8.92 17.41
N GLY A 52 11.64 -9.60 16.83
CA GLY A 52 12.00 -11.00 17.12
C GLY A 52 12.82 -11.17 18.39
#